data_AF-A0A1H6FZT3-F1
#
_entry.id   AF-A0A1H6FZT3-F1
#
_cell.length_a   1.000
_cell.length_b   1.000
_cell.length_c   1.000
_cell.angle_alpha   90.00
_cell.angle_beta   90.00
_cell.angle_gamma   90.00
#
_symmetry.space_group_name_H-M   'P 1'
#
loop_
_entity.id
_entity.type
_entity.pdbx_description
1 polymer ?
#
loop_
_entity_poly.entity_id
_entity_poly.type
_entity_poly.pdbx_seq_one_letter_code
_entity_poly.pdbx_strand_id
1 'polypeptide(L)'
;MPVIECDVETARERLEDAGVSVESGNTDHERWRASRGGATAVAYDDKVVIQGDRPRDLEAILREGGGRAHVYFDGACRGNPGPAATGWLIVTGDGIVAEGGERIGTATNNQAEYEALIEGLEAAREYGYDEIHVRGDSELIVKQVRGEYNTNNPELREKRVTVHELLTSFDEWTLEHVPREVNDRADELANEALDDR
;
A
#
# COMPACT_ATOMS: atom_id res chain seq x y z
N MET A 1 -2.77 16.58 -11.57
CA MET A 1 -1.68 17.47 -11.10
C MET A 1 -1.83 17.58 -9.59
N PRO A 2 -1.15 16.72 -8.81
CA PRO A 2 -1.19 16.77 -7.36
C PRO A 2 -0.63 18.09 -6.81
N VAL A 3 -1.18 18.51 -5.68
CA VAL A 3 -0.70 19.65 -4.89
C VAL A 3 -0.52 19.16 -3.47
N ILE A 4 0.69 19.30 -2.93
CA ILE A 4 1.05 18.89 -1.58
C ILE A 4 1.30 20.16 -0.78
N GLU A 5 0.49 20.42 0.25
CA GLU A 5 0.78 21.47 1.23
C GLU A 5 1.80 20.91 2.22
N CYS A 6 2.99 21.52 2.27
CA CYS A 6 4.09 21.04 3.12
C CYS A 6 5.14 22.13 3.32
N ASP A 7 6.00 21.94 4.31
CA ASP A 7 7.24 22.72 4.42
C ASP A 7 8.17 22.39 3.24
N VAL A 8 8.46 23.39 2.41
CA VAL A 8 9.13 23.16 1.13
C VAL A 8 10.63 22.92 1.25
N GLU A 9 11.27 23.35 2.35
CA GLU A 9 12.68 23.03 2.60
C GLU A 9 12.81 21.57 3.06
N THR A 10 11.94 21.11 3.95
CA THR A 10 11.86 19.71 4.36
C THR A 10 11.55 18.79 3.17
N ALA A 11 10.63 19.20 2.29
CA ALA A 11 10.30 18.49 1.07
C ALA A 11 11.50 18.37 0.11
N ARG A 12 12.33 19.41 0.03
CA ARG A 12 13.58 19.39 -0.72
C ARG A 12 14.58 18.39 -0.14
N GLU A 13 14.81 18.41 1.17
CA GLU A 13 15.73 17.48 1.84
C GLU A 13 15.35 16.03 1.56
N ARG A 14 14.04 15.69 1.61
CA ARG A 14 13.56 14.34 1.26
C ARG A 14 13.87 13.92 -0.16
N LEU A 15 13.69 14.84 -1.11
CA LEU A 15 14.02 14.57 -2.51
C LEU A 15 15.51 14.29 -2.66
N GLU A 16 16.37 15.09 -2.04
CA GLU A 16 17.81 14.92 -2.07
C GLU A 16 18.25 13.59 -1.41
N ASP A 17 17.67 13.25 -0.25
CA ASP A 17 17.90 11.98 0.45
C ASP A 17 17.45 10.76 -0.38
N ALA A 18 16.36 10.90 -1.14
CA ALA A 18 15.86 9.88 -2.07
C ALA A 18 16.65 9.84 -3.40
N GLY A 19 17.76 10.58 -3.51
CA GLY A 19 18.64 10.63 -4.67
C GLY A 19 18.07 11.39 -5.87
N VAL A 20 17.03 12.21 -5.67
CA VAL A 20 16.44 13.05 -6.71
C VAL A 20 17.19 14.37 -6.81
N SER A 21 17.58 14.74 -8.03
CA SER A 21 18.22 16.02 -8.27
C SER A 21 17.22 17.17 -8.13
N VAL A 22 17.55 18.14 -7.27
CA VAL A 22 16.78 19.36 -7.04
C VAL A 22 17.54 20.56 -7.61
N GLU A 23 16.85 21.37 -8.40
CA GLU A 23 17.36 22.57 -9.07
C GLU A 23 16.67 23.83 -8.55
N SER A 24 17.24 25.00 -8.83
CA SER A 24 16.61 26.29 -8.52
C SER A 24 15.31 26.48 -9.32
N GLY A 25 14.37 27.23 -8.75
CA GLY A 25 13.17 27.66 -9.46
C GLY A 25 13.48 28.46 -10.73
N ASN A 26 12.56 28.41 -11.70
CA ASN A 26 12.69 29.19 -12.94
C ASN A 26 12.17 30.63 -12.80
N THR A 27 11.45 30.93 -11.72
CA THR A 27 10.87 32.25 -11.45
C THR A 27 11.06 32.62 -9.99
N ASP A 28 10.91 33.89 -9.64
CA ASP A 28 11.01 34.38 -8.25
C ASP A 28 9.96 33.76 -7.31
N HIS A 29 8.90 33.18 -7.86
CA HIS A 29 7.84 32.50 -7.10
C HIS A 29 8.11 31.00 -6.93
N GLU A 30 9.06 30.43 -7.69
CA GLU A 30 9.45 29.03 -7.57
C GLU A 30 10.66 28.92 -6.64
N ARG A 31 10.52 28.16 -5.55
CA ARG A 31 11.61 27.94 -4.60
C ARG A 31 12.63 26.96 -5.15
N TRP A 32 12.15 25.84 -5.69
CA TRP A 32 12.97 24.81 -6.33
C TRP A 32 12.13 23.96 -7.29
N ARG A 33 12.82 23.17 -8.11
CA ARG A 33 12.23 22.19 -9.01
C ARG A 33 12.95 20.86 -8.88
N ALA A 34 12.25 19.75 -9.03
CA ALA A 34 12.86 18.42 -9.05
C ALA A 34 12.17 17.55 -10.08
N SER A 35 12.92 16.65 -10.73
CA SER A 35 12.35 15.76 -11.74
C SER A 35 12.75 14.30 -11.50
N ARG A 36 11.78 13.40 -11.61
CA ARG A 36 11.97 11.96 -11.51
C ARG A 36 10.95 11.26 -12.39
N GLY A 37 11.39 10.28 -13.17
CA GLY A 37 10.49 9.41 -13.92
C GLY A 37 9.59 10.11 -14.96
N GLY A 38 9.89 11.33 -15.39
CA GLY A 38 9.01 12.10 -16.28
C GLY A 38 7.93 12.90 -15.55
N ALA A 39 7.98 12.97 -14.22
CA ALA A 39 7.30 13.98 -13.43
C ALA A 39 8.26 15.10 -13.00
N THR A 40 7.69 16.28 -12.76
CA THR A 40 8.36 17.46 -12.25
C THR A 40 7.58 18.02 -11.06
N ALA A 41 8.24 18.15 -9.92
CA ALA A 41 7.76 18.87 -8.74
C ALA A 41 8.27 20.32 -8.80
N VAL A 42 7.38 21.27 -8.51
CA VAL A 42 7.70 22.70 -8.44
C VAL A 42 7.22 23.22 -7.08
N ALA A 43 8.14 23.73 -6.28
CA ALA A 43 7.82 24.27 -4.96
C ALA A 43 7.54 25.76 -4.99
N TYR A 44 6.54 26.15 -4.21
CA TYR A 44 6.16 27.52 -3.88
C TYR A 44 6.38 27.76 -2.38
N ASP A 45 5.87 28.85 -1.81
CA ASP A 45 6.14 29.19 -0.40
C ASP A 45 5.62 28.14 0.60
N ASP A 46 4.49 27.51 0.30
CA ASP A 46 3.71 26.68 1.22
C ASP A 46 3.25 25.34 0.61
N LYS A 47 3.68 25.04 -0.61
CA LYS A 47 3.21 23.86 -1.35
C LYS A 47 4.14 23.42 -2.46
N VAL A 48 4.00 22.17 -2.86
CA VAL A 48 4.64 21.59 -4.04
C VAL A 48 3.58 21.13 -5.03
N VAL A 49 3.73 21.54 -6.29
CA VAL A 49 2.85 21.13 -7.40
C VAL A 49 3.58 20.12 -8.27
N ILE A 50 2.98 18.97 -8.52
CA ILE A 50 3.59 17.89 -9.32
C ILE A 50 2.89 17.75 -10.66
N GLN A 51 3.67 17.84 -11.74
CA GLN A 51 3.24 17.76 -13.13
C GLN A 51 3.94 16.61 -13.86
N GLY A 52 3.43 16.21 -15.02
CA GLY A 52 4.03 15.19 -15.89
C GLY A 52 3.31 13.84 -15.85
N ASP A 53 3.95 12.85 -16.47
CA ASP A 53 3.30 11.56 -16.80
C ASP A 53 3.22 10.60 -15.59
N ARG A 54 4.14 10.74 -14.62
CA ARG A 54 4.24 9.86 -13.44
C ARG A 54 4.37 10.64 -12.13
N PRO A 55 3.37 11.45 -11.74
CA PRO A 55 3.46 12.31 -10.56
C PRO A 55 3.67 11.52 -9.25
N ARG A 56 3.24 10.25 -9.22
CA ARG A 56 3.40 9.33 -8.07
C ARG A 56 4.86 9.11 -7.66
N ASP A 57 5.79 9.14 -8.63
CA ASP A 57 7.23 8.91 -8.39
C ASP A 57 7.86 9.99 -7.50
N LEU A 58 7.29 11.22 -7.50
CA LEU A 58 7.72 12.33 -6.66
C LEU A 58 6.81 12.50 -5.43
N GLU A 59 5.51 12.24 -5.60
CA GLU A 59 4.52 12.38 -4.55
C GLU A 59 4.84 11.51 -3.32
N ALA A 60 5.26 10.26 -3.54
CA ALA A 60 5.65 9.34 -2.47
C ALA A 60 6.81 9.86 -1.61
N ILE A 61 7.75 10.59 -2.22
CA ILE A 61 8.93 11.15 -1.53
C ILE A 61 8.55 12.42 -0.76
N LEU A 62 7.61 13.18 -1.30
CA LEU A 62 7.29 14.53 -0.84
C LEU A 62 6.28 14.58 0.30
N ARG A 63 5.43 13.57 0.47
CA ARG A 63 4.49 13.51 1.59
C ARG A 63 5.23 13.35 2.92
N GLU A 64 4.86 14.15 3.91
CA GLU A 64 5.46 14.16 5.25
C GLU A 64 5.16 12.86 6.02
N GLY A 65 6.17 12.28 6.68
CA GLY A 65 6.03 11.21 7.69
C GLY A 65 5.25 9.98 7.22
N GLY A 66 5.62 9.45 6.06
CA GLY A 66 5.02 8.29 5.38
C GLY A 66 3.52 8.21 5.57
N GLY A 67 2.81 8.78 4.60
CA GLY A 67 1.39 9.09 4.75
C GLY A 67 0.53 7.93 5.27
N ARG A 68 -0.66 8.27 5.73
CA ARG A 68 -1.64 7.28 6.10
C ARG A 68 -2.26 6.63 4.86
N ALA A 69 -2.35 5.30 4.87
CA ALA A 69 -3.07 4.56 3.85
C ALA A 69 -4.06 3.55 4.45
N HIS A 70 -5.10 3.24 3.68
CA HIS A 70 -5.96 2.09 3.89
C HIS A 70 -5.48 0.95 2.99
N VAL A 71 -5.24 -0.22 3.57
CA VAL A 71 -4.84 -1.42 2.83
C VAL A 71 -6.00 -2.40 2.88
N TYR A 72 -6.48 -2.84 1.73
CA TYR A 72 -7.50 -3.87 1.61
C TYR A 72 -6.87 -5.13 1.04
N PHE A 73 -7.30 -6.30 1.50
CA PHE A 73 -6.80 -7.59 1.03
C PHE A 73 -7.95 -8.60 0.93
N ASP A 74 -7.83 -9.55 -0.01
CA ASP A 74 -8.76 -10.66 -0.18
C ASP A 74 -8.05 -11.86 -0.86
N GLY A 75 -8.40 -13.08 -0.42
CA GLY A 75 -7.90 -14.32 -1.00
C GLY A 75 -8.98 -15.11 -1.74
N ALA A 76 -8.72 -15.49 -2.99
CA ALA A 76 -9.60 -16.35 -3.78
C ALA A 76 -9.06 -17.79 -3.86
N CYS A 77 -9.94 -18.78 -3.79
CA CYS A 77 -9.58 -20.20 -3.84
C CYS A 77 -10.71 -21.07 -4.43
N ARG A 78 -10.39 -21.96 -5.39
CA ARG A 78 -11.34 -22.89 -6.04
C ARG A 78 -11.07 -24.34 -5.69
N GLY A 79 -11.88 -24.87 -4.78
CA GLY A 79 -11.60 -26.15 -4.11
C GLY A 79 -10.60 -25.90 -2.99
N ASN A 80 -10.85 -26.39 -1.78
CA ASN A 80 -10.10 -25.98 -0.59
C ASN A 80 -9.32 -27.19 -0.01
N PRO A 81 -8.06 -27.46 -0.43
CA PRO A 81 -7.19 -26.65 -1.29
C PRO A 81 -7.42 -26.84 -2.80
N GLY A 82 -6.95 -25.88 -3.60
CA GLY A 82 -7.15 -25.80 -5.05
C GLY A 82 -6.54 -24.51 -5.63
N PRO A 83 -6.73 -24.23 -6.93
CA PRO A 83 -6.21 -23.01 -7.54
C PRO A 83 -6.61 -21.77 -6.74
N ALA A 84 -5.64 -20.92 -6.43
CA ALA A 84 -5.81 -19.77 -5.56
C ALA A 84 -5.09 -18.52 -6.09
N ALA A 85 -5.54 -17.36 -5.62
CA ALA A 85 -5.01 -16.06 -5.98
C ALA A 85 -5.21 -15.06 -4.83
N THR A 86 -4.50 -13.95 -4.91
CA THR A 86 -4.55 -12.81 -3.98
C THR A 86 -5.09 -11.58 -4.70
N GLY A 87 -5.69 -10.69 -3.93
CA GLY A 87 -6.08 -9.36 -4.36
C GLY A 87 -5.84 -8.36 -3.24
N TRP A 88 -5.27 -7.20 -3.56
CA TRP A 88 -5.04 -6.14 -2.59
C TRP A 88 -5.09 -4.76 -3.23
N LEU A 89 -5.35 -3.74 -2.43
CA LEU A 89 -5.28 -2.35 -2.86
C LEU A 89 -4.92 -1.40 -1.72
N ILE A 90 -4.26 -0.31 -2.09
CA ILE A 90 -3.86 0.77 -1.22
C ILE A 90 -4.63 2.03 -1.60
N VAL A 91 -5.33 2.61 -0.61
CA VAL A 91 -6.24 3.75 -0.79
C VAL A 91 -5.85 4.87 0.16
N THR A 92 -5.81 6.10 -0.35
CA THR A 92 -5.62 7.32 0.44
C THR A 92 -6.84 8.22 0.32
N GLY A 93 -6.80 9.42 0.91
CA GLY A 93 -7.85 10.43 0.73
C GLY A 93 -8.08 10.83 -0.74
N ASP A 94 -7.10 10.59 -1.61
CA ASP A 94 -7.16 10.91 -3.04
C ASP A 94 -7.69 9.75 -3.90
N GLY A 95 -7.99 8.59 -3.30
CA GLY A 95 -8.47 7.38 -3.97
C GLY A 95 -7.45 6.24 -4.00
N ILE A 96 -7.62 5.33 -4.96
CA ILE A 96 -6.75 4.16 -5.12
C ILE A 96 -5.37 4.59 -5.65
N VAL A 97 -4.33 4.35 -4.86
CA VAL A 97 -2.94 4.67 -5.20
C VAL A 97 -2.28 3.48 -5.89
N ALA A 98 -2.54 2.27 -5.42
CA ALA A 98 -2.00 1.03 -5.98
C ALA A 98 -2.99 -0.11 -5.77
N GLU A 99 -2.94 -1.09 -6.66
CA GLU A 99 -3.70 -2.34 -6.54
C GLU A 99 -2.95 -3.46 -7.27
N GLY A 100 -3.18 -4.68 -6.83
CA GLY A 100 -2.53 -5.86 -7.39
C GLY A 100 -3.36 -7.12 -7.15
N GLY A 101 -3.11 -8.12 -7.97
CA GLY A 101 -3.61 -9.47 -7.78
C GLY A 101 -2.75 -10.47 -8.53
N GLU A 102 -2.49 -11.62 -7.91
CA GLU A 102 -1.59 -12.63 -8.45
C GLU A 102 -2.12 -14.06 -8.19
N ARG A 103 -1.87 -14.98 -9.12
CA ARG A 103 -2.09 -16.41 -8.86
C ARG A 103 -0.98 -16.96 -7.99
N ILE A 104 -1.36 -17.58 -6.88
CA ILE A 104 -0.41 -18.19 -5.93
C ILE A 104 -0.35 -19.73 -6.04
N GLY A 105 -0.82 -20.27 -7.15
CA GLY A 105 -0.82 -21.71 -7.41
C GLY A 105 -1.94 -22.44 -6.67
N THR A 106 -1.62 -23.46 -5.88
CA THR A 106 -2.62 -24.24 -5.11
C THR A 106 -2.51 -23.91 -3.64
N ALA A 107 -3.59 -23.37 -3.07
CA ALA A 107 -3.70 -23.03 -1.65
C ALA A 107 -5.10 -23.33 -1.12
N THR A 108 -5.26 -23.34 0.19
CA THR A 108 -6.55 -23.22 0.87
C THR A 108 -7.00 -21.76 0.87
N ASN A 109 -8.29 -21.52 1.12
CA ASN A 109 -8.82 -20.16 1.26
C ASN A 109 -8.02 -19.38 2.32
N ASN A 110 -7.87 -19.91 3.54
CA ASN A 110 -7.14 -19.22 4.61
C ASN A 110 -5.67 -18.93 4.27
N GLN A 111 -5.02 -19.78 3.46
CA GLN A 111 -3.65 -19.52 2.99
C GLN A 111 -3.63 -18.36 1.99
N ALA A 112 -4.59 -18.30 1.07
CA ALA A 112 -4.72 -17.21 0.10
C ALA A 112 -4.99 -15.86 0.79
N GLU A 113 -5.86 -15.85 1.80
CA GLU A 113 -6.16 -14.64 2.57
C GLU A 113 -4.94 -14.09 3.33
N TYR A 114 -4.16 -14.98 3.95
CA TYR A 114 -2.90 -14.58 4.59
C TYR A 114 -1.88 -14.06 3.57
N GLU A 115 -1.80 -14.68 2.39
CA GLU A 115 -0.87 -14.24 1.34
C GLU A 115 -1.26 -12.87 0.81
N ALA A 116 -2.55 -12.62 0.56
CA ALA A 116 -3.05 -11.31 0.14
C ALA A 116 -2.75 -10.21 1.19
N LEU A 117 -2.90 -10.54 2.47
CA LEU A 117 -2.51 -9.64 3.55
C LEU A 117 -1.01 -9.34 3.54
N ILE A 118 -0.16 -10.35 3.36
CA ILE A 118 1.30 -10.19 3.30
C ILE A 118 1.68 -9.29 2.12
N GLU A 119 1.19 -9.59 0.92
CA GLU A 119 1.46 -8.79 -0.29
C GLU A 119 1.00 -7.33 -0.13
N GLY A 120 -0.19 -7.10 0.42
CA GLY A 120 -0.70 -5.75 0.68
C GLY A 120 0.15 -4.96 1.67
N LEU A 121 0.69 -5.62 2.71
CA LEU A 121 1.61 -5.00 3.68
C LEU A 121 2.98 -4.71 3.07
N GLU A 122 3.52 -5.64 2.29
CA GLU A 122 4.79 -5.43 1.57
C GLU A 122 4.69 -4.26 0.60
N ALA A 123 3.59 -4.19 -0.16
CA ALA A 123 3.31 -3.07 -1.04
C ALA A 123 3.18 -1.75 -0.25
N ALA A 124 2.43 -1.72 0.85
CA ALA A 124 2.28 -0.50 1.64
C ALA A 124 3.64 0.03 2.15
N ARG A 125 4.52 -0.88 2.59
CA ARG A 125 5.88 -0.56 2.99
C ARG A 125 6.74 -0.08 1.81
N GLU A 126 6.65 -0.71 0.64
CA GLU A 126 7.39 -0.29 -0.56
C GLU A 126 6.98 1.12 -1.03
N TYR A 127 5.70 1.46 -0.88
CA TYR A 127 5.16 2.78 -1.19
C TYR A 127 5.52 3.84 -0.12
N GLY A 128 6.19 3.46 0.97
CA GLY A 128 6.67 4.38 2.00
C GLY A 128 5.57 4.92 2.91
N TYR A 129 4.52 4.13 3.17
CA TYR A 129 3.52 4.47 4.17
C TYR A 129 3.98 4.01 5.55
N ASP A 130 3.86 4.89 6.54
CA ASP A 130 4.29 4.63 7.93
C ASP A 130 3.07 4.39 8.85
N GLU A 131 1.87 4.88 8.48
CA GLU A 131 0.59 4.59 9.14
C GLU A 131 -0.36 3.82 8.21
N ILE A 132 -0.86 2.66 8.66
CA ILE A 132 -1.77 1.83 7.85
C ILE A 132 -3.05 1.40 8.57
N HIS A 133 -4.15 1.42 7.83
CA HIS A 133 -5.45 0.92 8.23
C HIS A 133 -5.82 -0.29 7.38
N VAL A 134 -5.52 -1.48 7.87
CA VAL A 134 -5.71 -2.74 7.16
C VAL A 134 -7.13 -3.24 7.32
N ARG A 135 -7.74 -3.69 6.22
CA ARG A 135 -9.13 -4.12 6.13
C ARG A 135 -9.23 -5.40 5.31
N GLY A 136 -10.04 -6.34 5.77
CA GLY A 136 -10.42 -7.53 5.02
C GLY A 136 -11.74 -8.08 5.54
N ASP A 137 -12.40 -8.93 4.75
CA ASP A 137 -13.69 -9.54 5.13
C ASP A 137 -13.52 -10.90 5.85
N SER A 138 -12.29 -11.42 5.91
CA SER A 138 -11.97 -12.65 6.61
C SER A 138 -11.84 -12.46 8.13
N GLU A 139 -12.95 -12.62 8.86
CA GLU A 139 -12.99 -12.48 10.32
C GLU A 139 -12.00 -13.41 11.03
N LEU A 140 -11.79 -14.61 10.49
CA LEU A 140 -10.81 -15.58 11.01
C LEU A 140 -9.40 -14.99 11.02
N ILE A 141 -8.96 -14.43 9.90
CA ILE A 141 -7.60 -13.90 9.71
C ILE A 141 -7.40 -12.68 10.61
N VAL A 142 -8.36 -11.77 10.62
CA VAL A 142 -8.37 -10.58 11.50
C VAL A 142 -8.19 -11.00 12.96
N LYS A 143 -9.01 -11.95 13.44
CA LYS A 143 -8.94 -12.43 14.84
C LYS A 143 -7.65 -13.19 15.14
N GLN A 144 -7.10 -13.94 14.19
CA GLN A 144 -5.83 -14.62 14.40
C GLN A 144 -4.66 -13.65 14.51
N VAL A 145 -4.57 -12.66 13.61
CA VAL A 145 -3.51 -11.64 13.65
C VAL A 145 -3.62 -10.78 14.92
N ARG A 146 -4.82 -10.40 15.33
CA ARG A 146 -5.06 -9.71 16.62
C ARG A 146 -4.76 -10.56 17.86
N GLY A 147 -4.50 -11.86 17.70
CA GLY A 147 -4.23 -12.77 18.81
C GLY A 147 -5.46 -13.20 19.61
N GLU A 148 -6.66 -12.90 19.12
CA GLU A 148 -7.91 -13.34 19.70
C GLU A 148 -8.10 -14.84 19.48
N TYR A 149 -7.73 -15.33 18.28
CA TYR A 149 -7.76 -16.74 17.92
C TYR A 149 -6.37 -17.31 17.68
N ASN A 150 -6.22 -18.59 18.01
CA ASN A 150 -5.02 -19.37 17.69
C ASN A 150 -5.35 -20.39 16.60
N THR A 151 -4.34 -20.75 15.81
CA THR A 151 -4.40 -21.84 14.83
C THR A 151 -3.45 -22.96 15.23
N ASN A 152 -3.83 -24.21 14.94
CA ASN A 152 -2.95 -25.38 15.09
C ASN A 152 -2.21 -25.72 13.80
N ASN A 153 -2.56 -25.10 12.68
CA ASN A 153 -1.86 -25.28 11.42
C ASN A 153 -0.49 -24.56 11.49
N PRO A 154 0.64 -25.29 11.40
CA PRO A 154 1.98 -24.69 11.48
C PRO A 154 2.21 -23.61 10.41
N GLU A 155 1.72 -23.82 9.19
CA GLU A 155 1.93 -22.89 8.09
C GLU A 155 1.18 -21.57 8.31
N LEU A 156 -0.03 -21.61 8.85
CA LEU A 156 -0.76 -20.39 9.23
C LEU A 156 -0.10 -19.66 10.40
N ARG A 157 0.60 -20.38 11.29
CA ARG A 157 1.41 -19.73 12.35
C ARG A 157 2.60 -19.01 11.75
N GLU A 158 3.28 -19.62 10.77
CA GLU A 158 4.41 -18.99 10.06
C GLU A 158 3.95 -17.73 9.33
N LYS A 159 2.85 -17.80 8.57
CA LYS A 159 2.27 -16.62 7.90
C LYS A 159 1.90 -15.51 8.90
N ARG A 160 1.34 -15.87 10.06
CA ARG A 160 1.06 -14.89 11.13
C ARG A 160 2.33 -14.23 11.67
N VAL A 161 3.43 -14.98 11.81
CA VAL A 161 4.72 -14.41 12.22
C VAL A 161 5.21 -13.41 11.17
N THR A 162 5.18 -13.76 9.89
CA THR A 162 5.54 -12.85 8.79
C THR A 162 4.70 -11.58 8.79
N VAL A 163 3.38 -11.68 8.97
CA VAL A 163 2.50 -10.51 9.10
C VAL A 163 2.93 -9.62 10.26
N HIS A 164 3.21 -10.20 11.44
CA HIS A 164 3.67 -9.40 12.58
C HIS A 164 5.03 -8.73 12.32
N GLU A 165 5.97 -9.41 11.66
CA GLU A 165 7.27 -8.83 11.28
C GLU A 165 7.08 -7.64 10.34
N LEU A 166 6.23 -7.76 9.32
CA LEU A 166 5.89 -6.65 8.42
C LEU A 166 5.23 -5.49 9.16
N LEU A 167 4.29 -5.78 10.07
CA LEU A 167 3.62 -4.76 10.86
C LEU A 167 4.58 -3.96 11.76
N THR A 168 5.76 -4.49 12.10
CA THR A 168 6.77 -3.73 12.86
C THR A 168 7.47 -2.62 12.06
N SER A 169 7.29 -2.60 10.74
CA SER A 169 7.83 -1.54 9.88
C SER A 169 6.98 -0.28 9.82
N PHE A 170 5.76 -0.32 10.38
CA PHE A 170 4.84 0.81 10.44
C PHE A 170 4.85 1.42 11.85
N ASP A 171 4.82 2.75 11.93
CA ASP A 171 4.74 3.49 13.19
C ASP A 171 3.37 3.28 13.88
N GLU A 172 2.30 3.23 13.09
CA GLU A 172 0.96 2.93 13.56
C GLU A 172 0.23 2.00 12.58
N TRP A 173 -0.46 1.00 13.12
CA TRP A 173 -1.30 0.12 12.31
C TRP A 173 -2.59 -0.25 13.03
N THR A 174 -3.65 -0.39 12.24
CA THR A 174 -4.89 -1.05 12.65
C THR A 174 -5.21 -2.18 11.67
N LEU A 175 -5.88 -3.21 12.15
CA LEU A 175 -6.42 -4.28 11.31
C LEU A 175 -7.86 -4.51 11.71
N GLU A 176 -8.83 -4.35 10.81
CA GLU A 176 -10.27 -4.51 11.11
C GLU A 176 -10.99 -5.38 10.09
N HIS A 177 -12.02 -6.07 10.57
CA HIS A 177 -12.94 -6.81 9.72
C HIS A 177 -13.96 -5.84 9.11
N VAL A 178 -14.18 -5.93 7.81
CA VAL A 178 -15.22 -5.18 7.08
C VAL A 178 -16.20 -6.13 6.38
N PRO A 179 -17.45 -5.71 6.13
CA PRO A 179 -18.36 -6.49 5.29
C PRO A 179 -17.79 -6.67 3.88
N ARG A 180 -18.13 -7.78 3.21
CA ARG A 180 -17.65 -8.10 1.87
C ARG A 180 -17.96 -6.99 0.84
N GLU A 181 -19.11 -6.33 0.97
CA GLU A 181 -19.51 -5.22 0.09
C GLU A 181 -18.57 -3.99 0.19
N VAL A 182 -17.78 -3.90 1.27
CA VAL A 182 -16.74 -2.88 1.44
C VAL A 182 -15.40 -3.35 0.84
N ASN A 183 -15.20 -4.67 0.75
CA ASN A 183 -13.98 -5.30 0.23
C ASN A 183 -14.10 -5.72 -1.25
N ASP A 184 -15.19 -5.37 -1.93
CA ASP A 184 -15.52 -5.83 -3.29
C ASP A 184 -14.36 -5.69 -4.27
N ARG A 185 -13.59 -4.59 -4.22
CA ARG A 185 -12.47 -4.37 -5.14
C ARG A 185 -11.32 -5.36 -4.93
N ALA A 186 -11.00 -5.73 -3.69
CA ALA A 186 -9.96 -6.72 -3.40
C ALA A 186 -10.41 -8.12 -3.85
N ASP A 187 -11.67 -8.48 -3.61
CA ASP A 187 -12.28 -9.74 -4.08
C ASP A 187 -12.30 -9.81 -5.61
N GLU A 188 -12.66 -8.72 -6.29
CA GLU A 188 -12.58 -8.62 -7.75
C GLU A 188 -11.18 -8.92 -8.26
N LEU A 189 -10.15 -8.25 -7.71
CA LEU A 189 -8.75 -8.45 -8.12
C LEU A 189 -8.28 -9.90 -7.92
N ALA A 190 -8.64 -10.50 -6.79
CA ALA A 190 -8.31 -11.90 -6.50
C ALA A 190 -8.98 -12.85 -7.50
N ASN A 191 -10.25 -12.63 -7.83
CA ASN A 191 -10.97 -13.47 -8.80
C ASN A 191 -10.48 -13.25 -10.24
N GLU A 192 -10.19 -12.01 -10.64
CA GLU A 192 -9.59 -11.68 -11.94
C GLU A 192 -8.27 -12.43 -12.14
N ALA A 193 -7.36 -12.35 -11.14
CA ALA A 193 -6.11 -13.10 -11.16
C ALA A 193 -6.35 -14.62 -11.21
N LEU A 194 -7.36 -15.13 -10.51
CA LEU A 194 -7.70 -16.56 -10.52
C LEU A 194 -8.33 -17.03 -11.85
N ASP A 195 -8.86 -16.13 -12.67
CA ASP A 195 -9.47 -16.42 -13.97
C ASP A 195 -8.53 -16.24 -15.15
N ASP A 196 -7.52 -15.37 -15.05
CA ASP A 196 -6.55 -15.09 -16.12
C ASP A 196 -5.59 -16.27 -16.36
N ARG A 197 -5.83 -17.04 -17.42
CA ARG A 197 -5.19 -18.35 -17.70
C ARG A 197 -3.75 -18.26 -18.22
#